data_AF-A0A521XI72-F1
#
_entry.id   AF-A0A521XI72-F1
#
_cell.length_a   1.000
_cell.length_b   1.000
_cell.length_c   1.000
_cell.angle_alpha   90.00
_cell.angle_beta   90.00
_cell.angle_gamma   90.00
#
_symmetry.space_group_name_H-M   'P 1'
#
loop_
_entity.id
_entity.type
_entity.pdbx_description
1 polymer ?
#
loop_
_entity_poly.entity_id
_entity_poly.type
_entity_poly.pdbx_seq_one_letter_code
_entity_poly.pdbx_strand_id
1 'polypeptide(L)'
;METYDDAAFEQFCAALVNTGFSPVPSTGQAMWTGPIRDSLKPLTDATRMQVWFPQGWPLRYAHITVDRLKTEHAADGTICLWADDDPAQVAAQDPDVLWARLDEWAEVAQRGFRLEDRALDAYLLFEERNNYQAELPFGDLIRAGSNGYRAPLNGTKQGRRAIMLKPAALPEQKPNEEHLRGVVYLRRDIGSPPRNLDDIKAALTRKQKADLERGLDERAPTALAEPSGGYDFIVLAWPRHDREHDAVVVGFEGQGDSLKASAMSATPNEATARKRRAGPDVELLADKTVLLAGAGSVGGHVAVTLAASGVTKIRLHDDDYLKTGNLVRHVSNQYLVGYPKTLALSMTIDDHAPWTDVDSHGALPHDPAGLTAAIEGVDLVIDCTGIYSMSAALADVCHRTGTPLITGAIFHQGAIARVQRQADGDTPIAVRPTDANYYHLPPDDPTEPNSGFLELGCTAPINNAPPTAVLGTAADIAHAAIDYLTGRDQRPDERILVFRARESPFDRTGTLDPPAHGGVA
;
A
#
# COMPACT_ATOMS: atom_id res chain seq x y z
N MET A 1 14.99 -27.37 20.84
CA MET A 1 14.58 -26.33 19.89
C MET A 1 15.69 -25.30 19.79
N GLU A 2 15.97 -24.75 18.61
CA GLU A 2 16.90 -23.62 18.47
C GLU A 2 16.12 -22.31 18.71
N THR A 3 16.61 -21.45 19.60
CA THR A 3 15.93 -20.20 19.98
C THR A 3 16.92 -19.04 20.02
N TYR A 4 16.41 -17.81 20.02
CA TYR A 4 17.25 -16.63 20.23
C TYR A 4 17.56 -16.34 21.71
N ASP A 5 16.85 -16.99 22.64
CA ASP A 5 17.04 -16.83 24.08
C ASP A 5 16.73 -18.15 24.81
N ASP A 6 17.75 -18.98 24.98
CA ASP A 6 17.61 -20.30 25.60
C ASP A 6 17.19 -20.20 27.08
N ALA A 7 17.61 -19.15 27.79
CA ALA A 7 17.27 -18.97 29.20
C ALA A 7 15.80 -18.61 29.37
N ALA A 8 15.28 -17.70 28.55
CA ALA A 8 13.85 -17.39 28.51
C ALA A 8 13.04 -18.64 28.11
N PHE A 9 13.54 -19.43 27.15
CA PHE A 9 12.83 -20.64 26.70
C PHE A 9 12.72 -21.68 27.82
N GLU A 10 13.80 -21.91 28.57
CA GLU A 10 13.80 -22.83 29.71
C GLU A 10 12.84 -22.36 30.82
N GLN A 11 12.81 -21.06 31.13
CA GLN A 11 11.87 -20.48 32.09
C GLN A 11 10.42 -20.67 31.63
N PHE A 12 10.14 -20.43 30.35
CA PHE A 12 8.83 -20.62 29.76
C PHE A 12 8.39 -22.10 29.86
N CYS A 13 9.28 -23.03 29.50
CA CYS A 13 9.02 -24.45 29.59
C CYS A 13 8.76 -24.90 31.03
N ALA A 14 9.49 -24.36 32.01
CA ALA A 14 9.25 -24.63 33.42
C ALA A 14 7.85 -24.15 33.86
N ALA A 15 7.42 -22.98 33.41
CA ALA A 15 6.06 -22.47 33.66
C ALA A 15 4.98 -23.34 33.01
N LEU A 16 5.21 -23.84 31.79
CA LEU A 16 4.33 -24.80 31.12
C LEU A 16 4.16 -26.08 31.96
N VAL A 17 5.26 -26.66 32.45
CA VAL A 17 5.20 -27.85 33.32
C VAL A 17 4.37 -27.58 34.58
N ASN A 18 4.58 -26.43 35.22
CA ASN A 18 3.85 -26.03 36.43
C ASN A 18 2.34 -25.84 36.20
N THR A 19 1.92 -25.60 34.95
CA THR A 19 0.52 -25.42 34.55
C THR A 19 -0.09 -26.68 33.93
N GLY A 20 0.62 -27.82 34.00
CA GLY A 20 0.12 -29.13 33.56
C GLY A 20 0.32 -29.41 32.07
N PHE A 21 1.21 -28.68 31.40
CA PHE A 21 1.64 -28.98 30.03
C PHE A 21 2.77 -30.00 30.02
N SER A 22 2.83 -30.78 28.95
CA SER A 22 3.92 -31.70 28.66
C SER A 22 4.37 -31.57 27.20
N PRO A 23 5.67 -31.79 26.91
CA PRO A 23 6.17 -31.69 25.54
C PRO A 23 5.62 -32.83 24.69
N VAL A 24 5.24 -32.53 23.45
CA VAL A 24 4.81 -33.55 22.49
C VAL A 24 6.05 -34.31 22.00
N PRO A 25 6.06 -35.66 22.06
CA PRO A 25 7.19 -36.46 21.59
C PRO A 25 7.60 -36.13 20.17
N SER A 26 8.90 -36.27 19.87
CA SER A 26 9.46 -36.09 18.52
C SER A 26 9.44 -34.66 17.95
N THR A 27 9.04 -33.65 18.75
CA THR A 27 9.01 -32.24 18.31
C THR A 27 10.22 -31.41 18.78
N GLY A 28 11.15 -32.00 19.53
CA GLY A 28 12.31 -31.27 20.07
C GLY A 28 11.93 -30.12 21.00
N GLN A 29 10.82 -30.25 21.72
CA GLN A 29 10.15 -29.24 22.57
C GLN A 29 9.50 -28.07 21.82
N ALA A 30 9.41 -28.13 20.48
CA ALA A 30 8.72 -27.08 19.72
C ALA A 30 7.19 -27.10 19.95
N MET A 31 6.62 -28.19 20.46
CA MET A 31 5.19 -28.29 20.70
C MET A 31 4.90 -28.91 22.06
N TRP A 32 3.94 -28.33 22.76
CA TRP A 32 3.50 -28.72 24.09
C TRP A 32 1.99 -28.91 24.11
N THR A 33 1.49 -29.82 24.94
CA THR A 33 0.06 -30.05 25.13
C THR A 33 -0.30 -30.01 26.61
N GLY A 34 -1.41 -29.38 26.93
CA GLY A 34 -1.87 -29.23 28.32
C GLY A 34 -3.38 -29.02 28.41
N PRO A 35 -3.90 -28.80 29.62
CA PRO A 35 -5.31 -28.51 29.82
C PRO A 35 -5.71 -27.20 29.11
N ILE A 36 -6.95 -27.13 28.63
CA ILE A 36 -7.51 -25.89 28.10
C ILE A 36 -7.73 -24.86 29.22
N ARG A 37 -7.55 -23.56 28.92
CA ARG A 37 -7.88 -22.49 29.85
C ARG A 37 -9.39 -22.39 30.08
N ASP A 38 -9.79 -21.98 31.28
CA ASP A 38 -11.21 -21.82 31.65
C ASP A 38 -11.94 -20.85 30.73
N SER A 39 -11.26 -19.78 30.31
CA SER A 39 -11.73 -18.77 29.36
C SER A 39 -12.07 -19.33 27.97
N LEU A 40 -11.52 -20.47 27.57
CA LEU A 40 -11.78 -21.07 26.25
C LEU A 40 -12.87 -22.16 26.27
N LYS A 41 -13.24 -22.67 27.45
CA LYS A 41 -14.25 -23.75 27.59
C LYS A 41 -15.61 -23.44 26.94
N PRO A 42 -16.10 -22.20 26.91
CA PRO A 42 -17.36 -21.90 26.21
C PRO A 42 -17.27 -22.05 24.68
N LEU A 43 -16.06 -22.01 24.11
CA LEU A 43 -15.82 -21.95 22.66
C LEU A 43 -15.50 -23.31 22.03
N THR A 44 -15.28 -24.37 22.82
CA THR A 44 -14.93 -25.71 22.33
C THR A 44 -15.33 -26.78 23.33
N ASP A 45 -15.52 -28.01 22.87
CA ASP A 45 -15.64 -29.20 23.70
C ASP A 45 -14.29 -29.92 23.91
N ALA A 46 -13.20 -29.38 23.37
CA ALA A 46 -11.85 -29.89 23.61
C ALA A 46 -11.45 -29.69 25.08
N THR A 47 -10.78 -30.70 25.64
CA THR A 47 -10.26 -30.67 27.03
C THR A 47 -8.78 -30.28 27.10
N ARG A 48 -8.11 -30.21 25.94
CA ARG A 48 -6.69 -29.90 25.81
C ARG A 48 -6.45 -28.84 24.76
N MET A 49 -5.35 -28.11 24.91
CA MET A 49 -4.81 -27.18 23.92
C MET A 49 -3.33 -27.47 23.66
N GLN A 50 -2.81 -26.88 22.58
CA GLN A 50 -1.40 -26.97 22.21
C GLN A 50 -0.75 -25.59 22.21
N VAL A 51 0.52 -25.56 22.61
CA VAL A 51 1.40 -24.40 22.49
C VAL A 51 2.51 -24.78 21.53
N TRP A 52 2.63 -24.03 20.44
CA TRP A 52 3.64 -24.24 19.41
C TRP A 52 4.61 -23.07 19.38
N PHE A 53 5.89 -23.38 19.51
CA PHE A 53 6.98 -22.43 19.40
C PHE A 53 7.50 -22.42 17.96
N PRO A 54 7.28 -21.34 17.20
CA PRO A 54 7.82 -21.22 15.86
C PRO A 54 9.34 -21.01 15.90
N GLN A 55 10.00 -21.34 14.79
CA GLN A 55 11.38 -20.91 14.57
C GLN A 55 11.45 -19.38 14.62
N GLY A 56 12.37 -18.88 15.45
CA GLY A 56 12.54 -17.45 15.74
C GLY A 56 11.93 -16.96 17.05
N TRP A 57 11.43 -17.85 17.91
CA TRP A 57 11.08 -17.50 19.29
C TRP A 57 12.30 -16.96 20.07
N PRO A 58 12.15 -15.93 20.94
CA PRO A 58 10.90 -15.22 21.31
C PRO A 58 10.54 -14.03 20.41
N LEU A 59 11.32 -13.73 19.36
CA LEU A 59 10.99 -12.63 18.43
C LEU A 59 9.69 -12.91 17.65
N ARG A 60 9.31 -14.18 17.57
CA ARG A 60 7.97 -14.64 17.21
C ARG A 60 7.33 -15.30 18.42
N TYR A 61 6.12 -14.87 18.77
CA TYR A 61 5.43 -15.40 19.94
C TYR A 61 5.04 -16.88 19.78
N ALA A 62 4.75 -17.56 20.90
CA ALA A 62 4.26 -18.94 20.87
C ALA A 62 2.78 -18.99 20.48
N HIS A 63 2.44 -19.75 19.44
CA HIS A 63 1.06 -19.89 18.97
C HIS A 63 0.28 -20.89 19.82
N ILE A 64 -1.00 -20.60 20.05
CA ILE A 64 -1.91 -21.53 20.73
C ILE A 64 -2.88 -22.13 19.72
N THR A 65 -3.01 -23.45 19.73
CA THR A 65 -3.96 -24.19 18.90
C THR A 65 -4.93 -24.96 19.77
N VAL A 66 -6.23 -24.88 19.43
CA VAL A 66 -7.32 -25.56 20.13
C VAL A 66 -8.20 -26.26 19.11
N ASP A 67 -8.30 -27.58 19.23
CA ASP A 67 -9.13 -28.39 18.34
C ASP A 67 -10.60 -27.97 18.42
N ARG A 68 -11.26 -27.94 17.26
CA ARG A 68 -12.71 -27.70 17.10
C ARG A 68 -13.19 -26.40 17.77
N LEU A 69 -12.31 -25.39 17.84
CA LEU A 69 -12.66 -24.06 18.33
C LEU A 69 -13.76 -23.44 17.45
N LYS A 70 -14.90 -23.11 18.06
CA LYS A 70 -16.04 -22.48 17.40
C LYS A 70 -15.92 -20.97 17.53
N THR A 71 -15.06 -20.39 16.71
CA THR A 71 -14.83 -18.94 16.65
C THR A 71 -14.67 -18.49 15.21
N GLU A 72 -14.91 -17.21 14.97
CA GLU A 72 -14.66 -16.52 13.70
C GLU A 72 -13.21 -15.98 13.60
N HIS A 73 -12.43 -16.09 14.68
CA HIS A 73 -11.07 -15.51 14.80
C HIS A 73 -9.99 -16.57 15.10
N ALA A 74 -10.08 -17.74 14.47
CA ALA A 74 -9.03 -18.75 14.49
C ALA A 74 -8.92 -19.46 13.15
N ALA A 75 -7.70 -19.64 12.66
CA ALA A 75 -7.41 -20.40 11.44
C ALA A 75 -6.91 -21.79 11.84
N ASP A 76 -7.61 -22.85 11.42
CA ASP A 76 -7.30 -24.24 11.79
C ASP A 76 -7.17 -24.47 13.32
N GLY A 77 -7.94 -23.72 14.11
CA GLY A 77 -7.89 -23.75 15.57
C GLY A 77 -6.72 -22.97 16.18
N THR A 78 -5.84 -22.37 15.39
CA THR A 78 -4.78 -21.47 15.86
C THR A 78 -5.33 -20.07 16.15
N ILE A 79 -5.06 -19.60 17.36
CA ILE A 79 -5.51 -18.31 17.87
C ILE A 79 -4.50 -17.22 17.49
N CYS A 80 -4.99 -16.19 16.80
CA CYS A 80 -4.20 -15.01 16.45
C CYS A 80 -4.25 -14.00 17.61
N LEU A 81 -3.15 -13.84 18.33
CA LEU A 81 -3.06 -13.00 19.54
C LEU A 81 -2.42 -11.63 19.27
N TRP A 82 -1.51 -11.57 18.30
CA TRP A 82 -0.81 -10.38 17.84
C TRP A 82 -0.72 -10.37 16.31
N ALA A 83 -0.64 -9.18 15.72
CA ALA A 83 -0.25 -9.02 14.32
C ALA A 83 1.25 -9.33 14.16
N ASP A 84 1.65 -9.80 12.97
CA ASP A 84 3.04 -10.17 12.70
C ASP A 84 4.03 -9.00 12.90
N ASP A 85 3.59 -7.75 12.69
CA ASP A 85 4.38 -6.52 12.84
C ASP A 85 4.24 -5.84 14.21
N ASP A 86 3.47 -6.41 15.14
CA ASP A 86 3.30 -5.85 16.48
C ASP A 86 4.52 -6.21 17.36
N PRO A 87 5.35 -5.22 17.77
CA PRO A 87 6.50 -5.49 18.63
C PRO A 87 6.11 -6.00 20.03
N ALA A 88 4.85 -5.81 20.47
CA ALA A 88 4.38 -6.29 21.76
C ALA A 88 4.40 -7.82 21.89
N GLN A 89 4.41 -8.54 20.76
CA GLN A 89 4.46 -10.01 20.75
C GLN A 89 5.70 -10.58 21.46
N VAL A 90 6.81 -9.82 21.49
CA VAL A 90 8.06 -10.25 22.16
C VAL A 90 7.86 -10.34 23.68
N ALA A 91 6.97 -9.53 24.26
CA ALA A 91 6.63 -9.62 25.68
C ALA A 91 5.99 -10.95 26.05
N ALA A 92 5.44 -11.69 25.08
CA ALA A 92 4.89 -13.04 25.26
C ALA A 92 5.96 -14.12 25.50
N GLN A 93 7.24 -13.75 25.61
CA GLN A 93 8.26 -14.59 26.23
C GLN A 93 8.02 -14.79 27.74
N ASP A 94 7.20 -13.93 28.35
CA ASP A 94 6.63 -14.16 29.68
C ASP A 94 5.32 -14.97 29.53
N PRO A 95 5.24 -16.18 30.10
CA PRO A 95 4.03 -17.00 30.08
C PRO A 95 2.80 -16.25 30.60
N ASP A 96 2.94 -15.41 31.63
CA ASP A 96 1.80 -14.71 32.22
C ASP A 96 1.23 -13.67 31.25
N VAL A 97 2.08 -13.02 30.45
CA VAL A 97 1.66 -12.12 29.38
C VAL A 97 0.94 -12.87 28.27
N LEU A 98 1.46 -14.03 27.84
CA LEU A 98 0.79 -14.88 26.85
C LEU A 98 -0.60 -15.30 27.32
N TRP A 99 -0.70 -15.72 28.58
CA TRP A 99 -1.95 -16.17 29.20
C TRP A 99 -2.96 -15.05 29.38
N ALA A 100 -2.54 -13.88 29.84
CA ALA A 100 -3.40 -12.73 29.97
C ALA A 100 -3.98 -12.32 28.60
N ARG A 101 -3.13 -12.30 27.56
CA ARG A 101 -3.57 -11.99 26.19
C ARG A 101 -4.55 -13.02 25.64
N LEU A 102 -4.30 -14.31 25.89
CA LEU A 102 -5.20 -15.39 25.48
C LEU A 102 -6.57 -15.29 26.18
N ASP A 103 -6.59 -14.96 27.47
CA ASP A 103 -7.84 -14.78 28.22
C ASP A 103 -8.61 -13.55 27.74
N GLU A 104 -7.93 -12.43 27.50
CA GLU A 104 -8.53 -11.23 26.89
C GLU A 104 -9.15 -11.56 25.52
N TRP A 105 -8.41 -12.26 24.67
CA TRP A 105 -8.90 -12.71 23.37
C TRP A 105 -10.14 -13.61 23.51
N ALA A 106 -10.15 -14.54 24.46
CA ALA A 106 -11.26 -15.46 24.66
C ALA A 106 -12.52 -14.75 25.19
N GLU A 107 -12.37 -13.78 26.10
CA GLU A 107 -13.47 -12.94 26.58
C GLU A 107 -14.08 -12.09 25.46
N VAL A 108 -13.24 -11.57 24.55
CA VAL A 108 -13.69 -10.89 23.34
C VAL A 108 -14.48 -11.86 22.45
N ALA A 109 -13.91 -13.02 22.13
CA ALA A 109 -14.57 -14.03 21.30
C ALA A 109 -15.92 -14.50 21.87
N GLN A 110 -16.04 -14.66 23.19
CA GLN A 110 -17.29 -15.04 23.85
C GLN A 110 -18.39 -13.96 23.78
N ARG A 111 -18.00 -12.67 23.78
CA ARG A 111 -18.96 -11.55 23.69
C ARG A 111 -19.56 -11.40 22.29
N GLY A 112 -19.14 -12.24 21.35
CA GLY A 112 -19.43 -12.07 19.94
C GLY A 112 -18.52 -11.01 19.34
N PHE A 113 -18.37 -11.08 18.02
CA PHE A 113 -17.49 -10.21 17.26
C PHE A 113 -17.77 -8.72 17.52
N ARG A 114 -16.74 -7.97 17.91
CA ARG A 114 -16.71 -6.51 17.79
C ARG A 114 -15.87 -6.16 16.58
N LEU A 115 -16.32 -5.16 15.83
CA LEU A 115 -15.74 -4.70 14.56
C LEU A 115 -14.25 -4.30 14.64
N GLU A 116 -13.75 -4.09 15.86
CA GLU A 116 -12.37 -3.74 16.19
C GLU A 116 -11.43 -4.95 16.16
N ASP A 117 -11.96 -6.18 16.15
CA ASP A 117 -11.22 -7.44 16.22
C ASP A 117 -10.97 -8.01 14.81
N ARG A 118 -9.94 -7.49 14.14
CA ARG A 118 -9.66 -7.54 12.68
C ARG A 118 -9.34 -8.92 12.04
N ALA A 119 -9.97 -10.05 12.38
CA ALA A 119 -9.87 -11.25 11.54
C ALA A 119 -10.93 -11.25 10.43
N LEU A 120 -10.55 -10.76 9.25
CA LEU A 120 -11.45 -10.48 8.12
C LEU A 120 -11.26 -11.43 6.93
N ASP A 121 -10.55 -12.53 7.12
CA ASP A 121 -10.11 -13.39 6.03
C ASP A 121 -10.90 -14.71 6.00
N ALA A 122 -12.13 -14.68 5.49
CA ALA A 122 -13.00 -15.86 5.43
C ALA A 122 -12.35 -17.08 4.74
N TYR A 123 -11.40 -16.87 3.82
CA TYR A 123 -10.66 -17.96 3.16
C TYR A 123 -9.76 -18.76 4.13
N LEU A 124 -9.35 -18.17 5.27
CA LEU A 124 -8.57 -18.88 6.29
C LEU A 124 -9.39 -19.90 7.09
N LEU A 125 -10.72 -19.77 7.04
CA LEU A 125 -11.65 -20.72 7.67
C LEU A 125 -11.98 -21.91 6.76
N PHE A 126 -11.56 -21.85 5.48
CA PHE A 126 -11.80 -22.91 4.51
C PHE A 126 -10.78 -24.03 4.69
N GLU A 127 -11.26 -25.27 4.77
CA GLU A 127 -10.49 -26.47 5.12
C GLU A 127 -9.29 -26.69 4.19
N GLU A 128 -9.52 -26.54 2.88
CA GLU A 128 -8.49 -26.69 1.85
C GLU A 128 -8.13 -25.33 1.27
N ARG A 129 -6.85 -24.96 1.32
CA ARG A 129 -6.34 -23.69 0.79
C ARG A 129 -5.28 -23.94 -0.27
N ASN A 130 -5.18 -23.02 -1.22
CA ASN A 130 -4.14 -23.07 -2.23
C ASN A 130 -3.29 -21.78 -2.21
N ASN A 131 -2.21 -21.81 -2.98
CA ASN A 131 -1.21 -20.76 -3.00
C ASN A 131 -1.49 -19.63 -4.01
N TYR A 132 -2.64 -19.66 -4.69
CA TYR A 132 -3.06 -18.59 -5.58
C TYR A 132 -3.67 -17.42 -4.78
N GLN A 133 -3.66 -16.25 -5.40
CA GLN A 133 -4.31 -15.03 -4.98
C GLN A 133 -5.28 -14.61 -6.09
N ALA A 134 -6.53 -14.36 -5.73
CA ALA A 134 -7.53 -13.82 -6.63
C ALA A 134 -7.56 -12.30 -6.53
N GLU A 135 -7.16 -11.63 -7.59
CA GLU A 135 -7.27 -10.19 -7.73
C GLU A 135 -8.60 -9.89 -8.44
N LEU A 136 -9.54 -9.22 -7.78
CA LEU A 136 -10.88 -9.01 -8.33
C LEU A 136 -11.40 -7.59 -8.06
N PRO A 137 -12.21 -7.00 -8.98
CA PRO A 137 -12.82 -5.70 -8.79
C PRO A 137 -14.03 -5.81 -7.87
N PHE A 138 -13.79 -6.20 -6.61
CA PHE A 138 -14.78 -6.72 -5.69
C PHE A 138 -15.94 -5.75 -5.47
N GLY A 139 -15.64 -4.49 -5.17
CA GLY A 139 -16.62 -3.44 -5.00
C GLY A 139 -17.51 -3.24 -6.22
N ASP A 140 -16.96 -3.33 -7.43
CA ASP A 140 -17.74 -3.16 -8.66
C ASP A 140 -18.61 -4.38 -8.97
N LEU A 141 -18.17 -5.59 -8.61
CA LEU A 141 -18.95 -6.82 -8.76
C LEU A 141 -20.21 -6.85 -7.89
N ILE A 142 -20.17 -6.23 -6.70
CA ILE A 142 -21.25 -6.28 -5.72
C ILE A 142 -22.13 -5.02 -5.71
N ARG A 143 -21.64 -3.86 -6.18
CA ARG A 143 -22.33 -2.55 -6.09
C ARG A 143 -23.77 -2.56 -6.63
N ALA A 144 -24.02 -3.31 -7.70
CA ALA A 144 -25.34 -3.42 -8.34
C ALA A 144 -26.09 -4.71 -8.01
N GLY A 145 -25.49 -5.62 -7.24
CA GLY A 145 -26.05 -6.93 -6.93
C GLY A 145 -27.04 -6.87 -5.77
N SER A 146 -28.16 -7.58 -5.90
CA SER A 146 -29.06 -7.88 -4.78
C SER A 146 -28.91 -9.33 -4.31
N ASN A 147 -29.56 -9.70 -3.21
CA ASN A 147 -29.65 -11.09 -2.76
C ASN A 147 -29.99 -12.07 -3.91
N GLY A 148 -29.16 -13.09 -4.12
CA GLY A 148 -29.36 -14.06 -5.21
C GLY A 148 -28.78 -13.62 -6.56
N TYR A 149 -28.11 -12.47 -6.62
CA TYR A 149 -27.39 -12.01 -7.81
C TYR A 149 -26.30 -13.01 -8.20
N ARG A 150 -26.12 -13.15 -9.51
CA ARG A 150 -25.05 -13.93 -10.10
C ARG A 150 -24.53 -13.23 -11.36
N ALA A 151 -23.23 -13.31 -11.59
CA ALA A 151 -22.63 -12.83 -12.84
C ALA A 151 -21.43 -13.70 -13.24
N PRO A 152 -21.26 -13.97 -14.54
CA PRO A 152 -20.09 -14.71 -15.04
C PRO A 152 -18.81 -13.87 -14.90
N LEU A 153 -17.73 -14.56 -14.54
CA LEU A 153 -16.39 -14.01 -14.43
C LEU A 153 -15.44 -14.76 -15.35
N ASN A 154 -14.43 -14.06 -15.85
CA ASN A 154 -13.27 -14.65 -16.50
C ASN A 154 -12.04 -14.44 -15.60
N GLY A 155 -11.18 -15.44 -15.54
CA GLY A 155 -9.91 -15.40 -14.83
C GLY A 155 -8.74 -15.57 -15.78
N THR A 156 -7.71 -14.75 -15.62
CA THR A 156 -6.42 -14.89 -16.33
C THR A 156 -5.32 -15.14 -15.32
N LYS A 157 -4.57 -16.23 -15.48
CA LYS A 157 -3.40 -16.51 -14.65
C LYS A 157 -2.29 -15.50 -14.96
N GLN A 158 -1.81 -14.81 -13.93
CA GLN A 158 -0.69 -13.88 -14.03
C GLN A 158 0.47 -14.37 -13.15
N GLY A 159 1.62 -14.58 -13.80
CA GLY A 159 2.78 -15.18 -13.13
C GLY A 159 2.47 -16.57 -12.57
N ARG A 160 3.01 -16.88 -11.39
CA ARG A 160 2.89 -18.20 -10.75
C ARG A 160 1.78 -18.31 -9.72
N ARG A 161 1.28 -17.18 -9.18
CA ARG A 161 0.43 -17.16 -7.99
C ARG A 161 -0.78 -16.23 -8.09
N ALA A 162 -0.95 -15.44 -9.14
CA ALA A 162 -2.11 -14.54 -9.24
C ALA A 162 -3.10 -15.02 -10.29
N ILE A 163 -4.38 -14.84 -10.01
CA ILE A 163 -5.48 -14.99 -10.96
C ILE A 163 -6.23 -13.65 -11.00
N MET A 164 -6.16 -12.97 -12.15
CA MET A 164 -6.84 -11.72 -12.39
C MET A 164 -8.28 -12.00 -12.81
N LEU A 165 -9.24 -11.70 -11.94
CA LEU A 165 -10.67 -11.89 -12.17
C LEU A 165 -11.30 -10.62 -12.73
N LYS A 166 -12.15 -10.77 -13.74
CA LYS A 166 -12.90 -9.67 -14.35
C LYS A 166 -14.31 -10.12 -14.77
N PRO A 167 -15.29 -9.21 -14.84
CA PRO A 167 -16.58 -9.50 -15.47
C PRO A 167 -16.39 -10.07 -16.88
N ALA A 168 -17.15 -11.10 -17.24
CA ALA A 168 -17.02 -11.73 -18.56
C ALA A 168 -17.44 -10.82 -19.73
N ALA A 169 -18.12 -9.70 -19.45
CA ALA A 169 -18.58 -8.71 -20.43
C ALA A 169 -17.68 -7.47 -20.46
N LEU A 170 -16.58 -7.52 -21.21
CA LEU A 170 -15.87 -6.33 -21.71
C LEU A 170 -15.47 -6.56 -23.19
N PRO A 171 -15.45 -5.52 -24.05
CA PRO A 171 -15.66 -5.65 -25.49
C PRO A 171 -14.45 -6.12 -26.32
N GLU A 172 -13.28 -6.27 -25.72
CA GLU A 172 -12.03 -6.58 -26.44
C GLU A 172 -11.55 -7.99 -26.13
N GLN A 173 -12.28 -9.00 -26.62
CA GLN A 173 -11.86 -10.39 -26.47
C GLN A 173 -11.02 -10.81 -27.68
N LYS A 174 -9.73 -11.07 -27.46
CA LYS A 174 -8.89 -11.75 -28.45
C LYS A 174 -9.41 -13.19 -28.63
N PRO A 175 -9.72 -13.64 -29.84
CA PRO A 175 -10.51 -14.86 -30.09
C PRO A 175 -9.84 -16.21 -29.73
N ASN A 176 -8.66 -16.23 -29.09
CA ASN A 176 -7.84 -17.43 -28.90
C ASN A 176 -7.19 -17.58 -27.50
N GLU A 177 -7.60 -16.78 -26.51
CA GLU A 177 -7.06 -16.93 -25.15
C GLU A 177 -8.03 -17.79 -24.32
N GLU A 178 -7.61 -19.01 -23.94
CA GLU A 178 -8.40 -19.85 -23.04
C GLU A 178 -8.38 -19.23 -21.64
N HIS A 179 -9.51 -18.68 -21.21
CA HIS A 179 -9.67 -18.11 -19.87
C HIS A 179 -10.25 -19.13 -18.90
N LEU A 180 -9.90 -18.96 -17.62
CA LEU A 180 -10.63 -19.63 -16.55
C LEU A 180 -12.05 -19.06 -16.51
N ARG A 181 -13.04 -19.93 -16.43
CA ARG A 181 -14.44 -19.52 -16.33
C ARG A 181 -14.87 -19.59 -14.87
N GLY A 182 -15.60 -18.58 -14.40
CA GLY A 182 -16.13 -18.60 -13.05
C GLY A 182 -17.39 -17.78 -12.91
N VAL A 183 -17.83 -17.63 -11.68
CA VAL A 183 -19.09 -16.94 -11.35
C VAL A 183 -19.00 -16.29 -9.98
N VAL A 184 -19.56 -15.10 -9.85
CA VAL A 184 -19.82 -14.48 -8.55
C VAL A 184 -21.25 -14.76 -8.13
N TYR A 185 -21.44 -15.07 -6.85
CA TYR A 185 -22.72 -15.22 -6.19
C TYR A 185 -22.81 -14.25 -5.03
N LEU A 186 -23.87 -13.44 -4.99
CA LEU A 186 -24.14 -12.56 -3.86
C LEU A 186 -25.28 -13.12 -3.01
N ARG A 187 -25.07 -13.17 -1.70
CA ARG A 187 -26.04 -13.55 -0.69
C ARG A 187 -26.22 -12.41 0.30
N ARG A 188 -27.46 -12.17 0.75
CA ARG A 188 -27.73 -11.17 1.80
C ARG A 188 -27.20 -11.60 3.16
N ASP A 189 -27.21 -12.91 3.39
CA ASP A 189 -26.79 -13.54 4.62
C ASP A 189 -26.48 -15.01 4.30
N ILE A 190 -25.43 -15.52 4.94
CA ILE A 190 -24.95 -16.90 4.85
C ILE A 190 -24.93 -17.61 6.22
N GLY A 191 -25.28 -16.91 7.31
CA GLY A 191 -25.29 -17.43 8.68
C GLY A 191 -23.90 -17.55 9.30
N SER A 192 -22.98 -18.26 8.65
CA SER A 192 -21.58 -18.40 9.05
C SER A 192 -20.67 -18.50 7.82
N PRO A 193 -19.40 -18.07 7.90
CA PRO A 193 -18.44 -18.25 6.81
C PRO A 193 -18.31 -19.73 6.41
N PRO A 194 -18.27 -20.04 5.10
CA PRO A 194 -18.21 -21.42 4.62
C PRO A 194 -16.82 -22.03 4.86
N ARG A 195 -16.77 -23.29 5.29
CA ARG A 195 -15.51 -24.02 5.53
C ARG A 195 -15.17 -25.01 4.42
N ASN A 196 -16.14 -25.40 3.61
CA ASN A 196 -15.97 -26.32 2.50
C ASN A 196 -17.00 -26.08 1.39
N LEU A 197 -16.96 -26.89 0.32
CA LEU A 197 -17.86 -26.77 -0.82
C LEU A 197 -19.34 -27.04 -0.46
N ASP A 198 -19.61 -27.88 0.54
CA ASP A 198 -20.98 -28.18 0.94
C ASP A 198 -21.60 -27.03 1.72
N ASP A 199 -20.83 -26.34 2.57
CA ASP A 199 -21.25 -25.09 3.21
C ASP A 199 -21.57 -24.01 2.17
N ILE A 200 -20.75 -23.89 1.12
CA ILE A 200 -21.05 -22.99 0.00
C ILE A 200 -22.39 -23.37 -0.63
N LYS A 201 -22.59 -24.63 -1.00
CA LYS A 201 -23.85 -25.08 -1.61
C LYS A 201 -25.05 -24.84 -0.70
N ALA A 202 -24.89 -24.97 0.61
CA ALA A 202 -25.94 -24.70 1.61
C ALA A 202 -26.26 -23.20 1.72
N ALA A 203 -25.26 -22.33 1.59
CA ALA A 203 -25.42 -20.88 1.64
C ALA A 203 -26.12 -20.30 0.39
N LEU A 204 -26.04 -20.98 -0.77
CA LEU A 204 -26.59 -20.52 -2.04
C LEU A 204 -28.12 -20.62 -2.13
N THR A 205 -28.74 -19.75 -2.92
CA THR A 205 -30.15 -19.95 -3.30
C THR A 205 -30.30 -21.21 -4.17
N ARG A 206 -31.51 -21.78 -4.25
CA ARG A 206 -31.79 -22.93 -5.13
C ARG A 206 -31.34 -22.71 -6.58
N LYS A 207 -31.49 -21.49 -7.11
CA LYS A 207 -31.06 -21.14 -8.48
C LYS A 207 -29.54 -21.06 -8.62
N GLN A 208 -28.84 -20.47 -7.64
CA GLN A 208 -27.38 -20.38 -7.66
C GLN A 208 -26.74 -21.75 -7.43
N LYS A 209 -27.31 -22.59 -6.55
CA LYS A 209 -26.84 -23.96 -6.35
C LYS A 209 -26.94 -24.79 -7.64
N ALA A 210 -28.10 -24.74 -8.32
CA ALA A 210 -28.26 -25.43 -9.60
C ALA A 210 -27.32 -24.89 -10.70
N ASP A 211 -26.99 -23.59 -10.66
CA ASP A 211 -26.01 -22.99 -11.57
C ASP A 211 -24.59 -23.49 -11.29
N LEU A 212 -24.19 -23.55 -10.02
CA LEU A 212 -22.91 -24.09 -9.58
C LEU A 212 -22.77 -25.56 -9.97
N GLU A 213 -23.78 -26.38 -9.67
CA GLU A 213 -23.77 -27.81 -10.00
C GLU A 213 -23.60 -28.02 -11.51
N ARG A 214 -24.38 -27.33 -12.34
CA ARG A 214 -24.22 -27.38 -13.80
C ARG A 214 -22.82 -26.97 -14.25
N GLY A 215 -22.29 -25.86 -13.73
CA GLY A 215 -20.96 -25.40 -14.13
C GLY A 215 -19.83 -26.35 -13.68
N LEU A 216 -20.00 -27.05 -12.56
CA LEU A 216 -19.09 -28.10 -12.11
C LEU A 216 -19.20 -29.38 -12.97
N ASP A 217 -20.42 -29.75 -13.39
CA ASP A 217 -20.66 -30.90 -14.26
C ASP A 217 -20.07 -30.71 -15.67
N GLU A 218 -20.03 -29.47 -16.17
CA GLU A 218 -19.44 -29.09 -17.46
C GLU A 218 -17.89 -29.12 -17.49
N ARG A 219 -17.23 -29.27 -16.34
CA ARG A 219 -15.76 -29.28 -16.25
C ARG A 219 -15.17 -30.52 -16.92
N ALA A 220 -14.04 -30.38 -17.61
CA ALA A 220 -13.09 -31.46 -17.84
C ALA A 220 -12.16 -31.65 -16.60
N PRO A 221 -11.54 -32.82 -16.40
CA PRO A 221 -10.61 -33.02 -15.31
C PRO A 221 -9.29 -32.29 -15.59
N THR A 222 -9.14 -31.09 -15.03
CA THR A 222 -7.96 -30.22 -15.19
C THR A 222 -7.29 -29.92 -13.85
N ALA A 223 -6.03 -29.47 -13.90
CA ALA A 223 -5.36 -28.99 -12.71
C ALA A 223 -5.93 -27.63 -12.26
N LEU A 224 -5.63 -27.22 -11.03
CA LEU A 224 -6.02 -25.92 -10.53
C LEU A 224 -5.46 -24.78 -11.40
N ALA A 225 -6.32 -23.82 -11.73
CA ALA A 225 -6.00 -22.69 -12.62
C ALA A 225 -5.66 -23.09 -14.06
N GLU A 226 -6.28 -24.18 -14.56
CA GLU A 226 -6.32 -24.55 -15.97
C GLU A 226 -7.77 -24.56 -16.49
N PRO A 227 -8.04 -24.03 -17.69
CA PRO A 227 -9.39 -23.96 -18.25
C PRO A 227 -10.04 -25.35 -18.40
N SER A 228 -11.09 -25.62 -17.64
CA SER A 228 -11.81 -26.91 -17.70
C SER A 228 -12.93 -26.94 -18.74
N GLY A 229 -13.37 -25.79 -19.25
CA GLY A 229 -14.60 -25.64 -20.01
C GLY A 229 -15.86 -25.49 -19.15
N GLY A 230 -15.81 -25.78 -17.84
CA GLY A 230 -16.88 -25.54 -16.85
C GLY A 230 -16.55 -24.36 -15.93
N TYR A 231 -16.95 -24.39 -14.65
CA TYR A 231 -16.52 -23.41 -13.64
C TYR A 231 -15.20 -23.82 -12.98
N ASP A 232 -14.15 -23.03 -13.20
CA ASP A 232 -12.79 -23.14 -12.63
C ASP A 232 -12.65 -22.47 -11.27
N PHE A 233 -13.50 -21.50 -10.99
CA PHE A 233 -13.57 -20.84 -9.69
C PHE A 233 -14.96 -20.26 -9.45
N ILE A 234 -15.26 -19.97 -8.18
CA ILE A 234 -16.40 -19.16 -7.78
C ILE A 234 -15.98 -18.08 -6.79
N VAL A 235 -16.76 -17.01 -6.73
CA VAL A 235 -16.71 -15.99 -5.69
C VAL A 235 -18.05 -16.02 -4.97
N LEU A 236 -18.07 -16.37 -3.69
CA LEU A 236 -19.26 -16.20 -2.85
C LEU A 236 -19.06 -14.95 -2.00
N ALA A 237 -19.92 -13.96 -2.15
CA ALA A 237 -19.87 -12.68 -1.46
C ALA A 237 -21.13 -12.46 -0.59
N TRP A 238 -20.96 -11.78 0.54
CA TRP A 238 -22.06 -11.42 1.44
C TRP A 238 -21.79 -10.08 2.16
N PRO A 239 -22.82 -9.31 2.53
CA PRO A 239 -22.66 -8.13 3.36
C PRO A 239 -22.03 -8.45 4.71
N ARG A 240 -21.16 -7.55 5.16
CA ARG A 240 -20.71 -7.45 6.56
C ARG A 240 -21.25 -6.15 7.17
N HIS A 241 -20.91 -5.87 8.43
CA HIS A 241 -21.25 -4.60 9.08
C HIS A 241 -20.64 -3.38 8.32
N ASP A 242 -21.17 -2.19 8.55
CA ASP A 242 -20.72 -0.91 7.94
C ASP A 242 -20.85 -0.78 6.42
N ARG A 243 -21.81 -1.48 5.82
CA ARG A 243 -22.10 -1.47 4.36
C ARG A 243 -20.97 -2.06 3.51
N GLU A 244 -20.05 -2.78 4.14
CA GLU A 244 -19.01 -3.50 3.44
C GLU A 244 -19.45 -4.93 3.11
N HIS A 245 -18.61 -5.67 2.39
CA HIS A 245 -18.87 -7.07 2.05
C HIS A 245 -17.61 -7.89 2.31
N ASP A 246 -17.81 -9.17 2.50
CA ASP A 246 -16.76 -10.18 2.56
C ASP A 246 -16.97 -11.20 1.44
N ALA A 247 -15.93 -11.93 1.08
CA ALA A 247 -16.00 -12.98 0.07
C ALA A 247 -14.99 -14.10 0.29
N VAL A 248 -15.40 -15.30 -0.11
CA VAL A 248 -14.49 -16.42 -0.33
C VAL A 248 -14.37 -16.68 -1.83
N VAL A 249 -13.14 -16.85 -2.30
CA VAL A 249 -12.85 -17.28 -3.66
C VAL A 249 -12.36 -18.73 -3.59
N VAL A 250 -13.04 -19.61 -4.32
CA VAL A 250 -12.73 -21.05 -4.32
C VAL A 250 -12.41 -21.49 -5.73
N GLY A 251 -11.25 -22.11 -5.91
CA GLY A 251 -10.82 -22.72 -7.16
C GLY A 251 -11.06 -24.22 -7.15
N PHE A 252 -11.26 -24.78 -8.34
CA PHE A 252 -11.56 -26.20 -8.53
C PHE A 252 -10.45 -26.93 -9.30
N GLU A 253 -10.15 -28.15 -8.84
CA GLU A 253 -9.25 -29.11 -9.49
C GLU A 253 -10.00 -30.42 -9.70
N GLY A 254 -9.79 -31.09 -10.83
CA GLY A 254 -10.46 -32.35 -11.16
C GLY A 254 -11.96 -32.17 -11.50
N GLN A 255 -12.71 -33.28 -11.43
CA GLN A 255 -14.12 -33.37 -11.80
C GLN A 255 -14.82 -34.51 -11.03
N GLY A 256 -16.14 -34.40 -10.82
CA GLY A 256 -16.96 -35.48 -10.25
C GLY A 256 -16.43 -35.93 -8.87
N ASP A 257 -16.22 -37.23 -8.70
CA ASP A 257 -15.70 -37.81 -7.45
C ASP A 257 -14.27 -37.37 -7.12
N SER A 258 -13.52 -36.85 -8.10
CA SER A 258 -12.15 -36.32 -7.91
C SER A 258 -12.11 -34.81 -7.67
N LEU A 259 -13.27 -34.13 -7.66
CA LEU A 259 -13.34 -32.68 -7.55
C LEU A 259 -12.80 -32.23 -6.18
N LYS A 260 -11.77 -31.39 -6.21
CA LYS A 260 -11.26 -30.70 -5.04
C LYS A 260 -11.61 -29.22 -5.13
N ALA A 261 -12.05 -28.67 -4.01
CA ALA A 261 -12.33 -27.25 -3.85
C ALA A 261 -11.30 -26.69 -2.86
N SER A 262 -10.61 -25.62 -3.24
CA SER A 262 -9.66 -24.96 -2.34
C SER A 262 -9.81 -23.44 -2.40
N ALA A 263 -9.81 -22.81 -1.23
CA ALA A 263 -9.91 -21.36 -1.13
C ALA A 263 -8.58 -20.68 -1.46
N MET A 264 -8.68 -19.49 -2.04
CA MET A 264 -7.56 -18.59 -2.31
C MET A 264 -7.78 -17.26 -1.60
N SER A 265 -6.69 -16.60 -1.23
CA SER A 265 -6.75 -15.24 -0.71
C SER A 265 -7.33 -14.31 -1.78
N ALA A 266 -8.21 -13.39 -1.39
CA ALA A 266 -8.91 -12.49 -2.29
C ALA A 266 -8.47 -11.04 -2.01
N THR A 267 -8.02 -10.34 -3.05
CA THR A 267 -7.56 -8.96 -2.97
C THR A 267 -8.43 -8.08 -3.87
N PRO A 268 -9.14 -7.08 -3.32
CA PRO A 268 -9.81 -6.07 -4.12
C PRO A 268 -8.78 -5.23 -4.92
N ASN A 269 -8.95 -5.17 -6.24
CA ASN A 269 -8.01 -4.52 -7.17
C ASN A 269 -8.55 -3.21 -7.79
N GLU A 270 -9.80 -2.86 -7.51
CA GLU A 270 -10.43 -1.65 -8.02
C GLU A 270 -9.79 -0.36 -7.47
N ALA A 271 -9.93 0.74 -8.20
CA ALA A 271 -9.37 2.04 -7.85
C ALA A 271 -9.82 2.50 -6.45
N THR A 272 -11.07 2.24 -6.05
CA THR A 272 -11.57 2.61 -4.72
C THR A 272 -10.89 1.84 -3.60
N ALA A 273 -10.54 0.56 -3.80
CA ALA A 273 -9.82 -0.23 -2.82
C ALA A 273 -8.35 0.21 -2.71
N ARG A 274 -7.71 0.55 -3.83
CA ARG A 274 -6.37 1.16 -3.84
C ARG A 274 -6.37 2.51 -3.13
N LYS A 275 -7.36 3.38 -3.40
CA LYS A 275 -7.50 4.71 -2.79
C LYS A 275 -7.69 4.65 -1.27
N ARG A 276 -8.31 3.58 -0.71
CA ARG A 276 -8.36 3.39 0.76
C ARG A 276 -6.99 3.13 1.40
N ARG A 277 -6.00 2.67 0.63
CA ARG A 277 -4.63 2.43 1.08
C ARG A 277 -3.72 3.66 0.93
N ALA A 278 -4.24 4.74 0.36
CA ALA A 278 -3.50 5.98 0.13
C ALA A 278 -3.30 6.84 1.40
N GLY A 279 -3.91 6.45 2.52
CA GLY A 279 -3.75 7.11 3.82
C GLY A 279 -4.97 7.92 4.25
N PRO A 280 -4.92 8.55 5.44
CA PRO A 280 -6.08 9.24 6.02
C PRO A 280 -6.42 10.58 5.35
N ASP A 281 -5.48 11.19 4.62
CA ASP A 281 -5.62 12.54 4.04
C ASP A 281 -6.36 12.55 2.68
N VAL A 282 -6.70 11.38 2.15
CA VAL A 282 -7.26 11.20 0.82
C VAL A 282 -8.49 12.07 0.55
N GLU A 283 -9.40 12.17 1.52
CA GLU A 283 -10.62 12.97 1.37
C GLU A 283 -10.33 14.47 1.42
N LEU A 284 -9.31 14.90 2.17
CA LEU A 284 -8.88 16.31 2.23
C LEU A 284 -8.18 16.77 0.95
N LEU A 285 -7.61 15.83 0.20
CA LEU A 285 -6.89 16.08 -1.06
C LEU A 285 -7.78 15.91 -2.30
N ALA A 286 -9.00 15.37 -2.14
CA ALA A 286 -9.85 14.93 -3.24
C ALA A 286 -10.34 16.05 -4.17
N ASP A 287 -10.27 17.31 -3.74
CA ASP A 287 -10.66 18.50 -4.52
C ASP A 287 -9.48 19.38 -4.94
N LYS A 288 -8.24 18.96 -4.62
CA LYS A 288 -7.05 19.79 -4.83
C LYS A 288 -6.52 19.69 -6.25
N THR A 289 -6.13 20.85 -6.78
CA THR A 289 -5.47 21.05 -8.07
C THR A 289 -4.06 21.55 -7.86
N VAL A 290 -3.07 20.76 -8.29
CA VAL A 290 -1.65 21.12 -8.18
C VAL A 290 -1.08 21.38 -9.58
N LEU A 291 -0.32 22.47 -9.73
CA LEU A 291 0.54 22.66 -10.89
C LEU A 291 1.95 22.21 -10.55
N LEU A 292 2.54 21.34 -11.37
CA LEU A 292 3.93 20.93 -11.25
C LEU A 292 4.74 21.45 -12.45
N ALA A 293 5.65 22.38 -12.17
CA ALA A 293 6.63 22.88 -13.12
C ALA A 293 7.89 22.01 -13.07
N GLY A 294 8.19 21.30 -14.17
CA GLY A 294 9.29 20.36 -14.26
C GLY A 294 8.86 18.93 -13.94
N ALA A 295 8.69 18.11 -14.98
CA ALA A 295 8.42 16.68 -14.91
C ALA A 295 9.73 15.87 -14.98
N GLY A 296 10.79 16.40 -14.38
CA GLY A 296 12.10 15.75 -14.32
C GLY A 296 12.20 14.70 -13.20
N SER A 297 13.42 14.36 -12.80
CA SER A 297 13.65 13.29 -11.81
C SER A 297 12.95 13.54 -10.47
N VAL A 298 13.02 14.77 -9.93
CA VAL A 298 12.35 15.11 -8.66
C VAL A 298 10.84 15.23 -8.86
N GLY A 299 10.43 16.08 -9.81
CA GLY A 299 9.01 16.36 -10.05
C GLY A 299 8.20 15.11 -10.42
N GLY A 300 8.75 14.17 -11.19
CA GLY A 300 8.08 12.92 -11.50
C GLY A 300 7.69 12.11 -10.26
N HIS A 301 8.61 11.96 -9.30
CA HIS A 301 8.31 11.28 -8.03
C HIS A 301 7.34 12.08 -7.16
N VAL A 302 7.43 13.42 -7.16
CA VAL A 302 6.46 14.28 -6.47
C VAL A 302 5.05 14.07 -7.03
N ALA A 303 4.87 14.10 -8.35
CA ALA A 303 3.57 13.96 -8.99
C ALA A 303 2.91 12.61 -8.69
N VAL A 304 3.67 11.51 -8.84
CA VAL A 304 3.16 10.16 -8.52
C VAL A 304 2.81 10.05 -7.05
N THR A 305 3.62 10.62 -6.16
CA THR A 305 3.35 10.59 -4.72
C THR A 305 2.08 11.36 -4.37
N LEU A 306 1.91 12.59 -4.88
CA LEU A 306 0.72 13.41 -4.62
C LEU A 306 -0.56 12.77 -5.17
N ALA A 307 -0.51 12.24 -6.40
CA ALA A 307 -1.62 11.50 -6.99
C ALA A 307 -1.98 10.27 -6.14
N ALA A 308 -0.97 9.48 -5.76
CA ALA A 308 -1.14 8.29 -4.92
C ALA A 308 -1.64 8.62 -3.52
N SER A 309 -1.34 9.81 -2.98
CA SER A 309 -1.86 10.29 -1.68
C SER A 309 -3.30 10.82 -1.75
N GLY A 310 -3.84 11.06 -2.96
CA GLY A 310 -5.24 11.43 -3.15
C GLY A 310 -5.51 12.75 -3.87
N VAL A 311 -4.48 13.48 -4.32
CA VAL A 311 -4.66 14.67 -5.17
C VAL A 311 -5.29 14.24 -6.49
N THR A 312 -6.42 14.85 -6.86
CA THR A 312 -7.22 14.41 -8.02
C THR A 312 -6.97 15.19 -9.29
N LYS A 313 -6.26 16.33 -9.24
CA LYS A 313 -5.93 17.12 -10.44
C LYS A 313 -4.49 17.58 -10.42
N ILE A 314 -3.73 17.23 -11.45
CA ILE A 314 -2.33 17.64 -11.61
C ILE A 314 -2.13 18.25 -13.01
N ARG A 315 -1.70 19.50 -13.07
CA ARG A 315 -1.23 20.15 -14.32
C ARG A 315 0.27 20.02 -14.42
N LEU A 316 0.77 19.31 -15.41
CA LEU A 316 2.19 19.08 -15.66
C LEU A 316 2.72 20.05 -16.71
N HIS A 317 3.84 20.71 -16.42
CA HIS A 317 4.54 21.57 -17.38
C HIS A 317 6.01 21.13 -17.55
N ASP A 318 6.34 20.60 -18.72
CA ASP A 318 7.71 20.24 -19.14
C ASP A 318 7.73 20.11 -20.67
N ASP A 319 8.75 20.65 -21.34
CA ASP A 319 8.90 20.58 -22.80
C ASP A 319 9.94 19.53 -23.26
N ASP A 320 10.57 18.81 -22.34
CA ASP A 320 11.57 17.80 -22.67
C ASP A 320 10.92 16.42 -22.92
N TYR A 321 11.68 15.57 -23.61
CA TYR A 321 11.31 14.20 -23.90
C TYR A 321 12.03 13.25 -22.95
N LEU A 322 11.40 12.12 -22.62
CA LEU A 322 12.02 11.11 -21.78
C LEU A 322 13.14 10.42 -22.55
N LYS A 323 14.36 10.44 -21.99
CA LYS A 323 15.56 9.80 -22.55
C LYS A 323 15.98 8.61 -21.68
N THR A 324 16.66 7.63 -22.26
CA THR A 324 17.19 6.45 -21.54
C THR A 324 18.04 6.85 -20.33
N GLY A 325 18.87 7.91 -20.46
CA GLY A 325 19.70 8.42 -19.36
C GLY A 325 18.91 8.99 -18.18
N ASN A 326 17.61 9.31 -18.35
CA ASN A 326 16.76 9.76 -17.25
C ASN A 326 16.27 8.60 -16.38
N LEU A 327 16.14 7.38 -16.93
CA LEU A 327 15.50 6.23 -16.27
C LEU A 327 16.18 5.81 -14.96
N VAL A 328 17.46 6.14 -14.77
CA VAL A 328 18.17 5.83 -13.52
C VAL A 328 17.61 6.55 -12.29
N ARG A 329 16.87 7.66 -12.50
CA ARG A 329 16.33 8.50 -11.42
C ARG A 329 14.93 9.07 -11.69
N HIS A 330 14.39 8.89 -12.88
CA HIS A 330 13.01 9.26 -13.24
C HIS A 330 12.05 8.11 -12.93
N VAL A 331 10.80 8.43 -12.59
CA VAL A 331 9.79 7.43 -12.18
C VAL A 331 9.25 6.59 -13.34
N SER A 332 9.15 7.17 -14.54
CA SER A 332 8.63 6.49 -15.73
C SER A 332 9.56 5.39 -16.25
N ASN A 333 8.95 4.39 -16.90
CA ASN A 333 9.65 3.21 -17.39
C ASN A 333 10.24 3.37 -18.82
N GLN A 334 11.03 2.38 -19.23
CA GLN A 334 11.75 2.38 -20.52
C GLN A 334 10.83 2.40 -21.76
N TYR A 335 9.59 1.91 -21.65
CA TYR A 335 8.67 1.84 -22.79
C TYR A 335 8.15 3.22 -23.22
N LEU A 336 8.36 4.23 -22.37
CA LEU A 336 7.96 5.61 -22.60
C LEU A 336 9.12 6.50 -23.09
N VAL A 337 10.30 5.94 -23.33
CA VAL A 337 11.43 6.70 -23.91
C VAL A 337 11.04 7.23 -25.29
N GLY A 338 11.32 8.51 -25.53
CA GLY A 338 10.98 9.23 -26.76
C GLY A 338 9.63 9.95 -26.73
N TYR A 339 8.81 9.75 -25.69
CA TYR A 339 7.59 10.54 -25.48
C TYR A 339 7.86 11.81 -24.64
N PRO A 340 7.03 12.85 -24.74
CA PRO A 340 7.09 14.00 -23.83
C PRO A 340 7.04 13.53 -22.37
N LYS A 341 7.86 14.12 -21.50
CA LYS A 341 7.90 13.71 -20.08
C LYS A 341 6.55 13.85 -19.39
N THR A 342 5.80 14.90 -19.70
CA THR A 342 4.45 15.11 -19.16
C THR A 342 3.49 13.98 -19.52
N LEU A 343 3.51 13.51 -20.77
CA LEU A 343 2.71 12.36 -21.20
C LEU A 343 3.19 11.06 -20.54
N ALA A 344 4.50 10.81 -20.50
CA ALA A 344 5.06 9.63 -19.84
C ALA A 344 4.68 9.57 -18.36
N LEU A 345 4.71 10.72 -17.68
CA LEU A 345 4.32 10.85 -16.28
C LEU A 345 2.82 10.71 -16.08
N SER A 346 1.98 11.26 -16.95
CA SER A 346 0.53 11.05 -16.94
C SER A 346 0.16 9.56 -17.01
N MET A 347 0.77 8.81 -17.94
CA MET A 347 0.58 7.35 -18.02
C MET A 347 1.07 6.62 -16.78
N THR A 348 2.20 7.08 -16.20
CA THR A 348 2.72 6.51 -14.96
C THR A 348 1.75 6.76 -13.79
N ILE A 349 1.17 7.96 -13.71
CA ILE A 349 0.17 8.30 -12.67
C ILE A 349 -1.09 7.45 -12.84
N ASP A 350 -1.59 7.23 -14.05
CA ASP A 350 -2.79 6.41 -14.30
C ASP A 350 -2.62 4.96 -13.80
N ASP A 351 -1.43 4.37 -14.00
CA ASP A 351 -1.11 3.02 -13.49
C ASP A 351 -1.21 2.94 -11.95
N HIS A 352 -0.70 3.98 -11.26
CA HIS A 352 -0.61 4.02 -9.79
C HIS A 352 -1.88 4.55 -9.10
N ALA A 353 -2.43 5.64 -9.61
CA ALA A 353 -3.49 6.46 -9.05
C ALA A 353 -4.49 6.89 -10.14
N PRO A 354 -5.28 5.96 -10.71
CA PRO A 354 -6.22 6.21 -11.81
C PRO A 354 -7.42 7.11 -11.43
N TRP A 355 -7.45 7.63 -10.21
CA TRP A 355 -8.42 8.62 -9.74
C TRP A 355 -7.94 10.06 -9.94
N THR A 356 -6.75 10.26 -10.50
CA THR A 356 -6.14 11.57 -10.73
C THR A 356 -6.22 11.94 -12.21
N ASP A 357 -6.85 13.08 -12.47
CA ASP A 357 -6.88 13.74 -13.77
C ASP A 357 -5.59 14.52 -13.99
N VAL A 358 -4.94 14.31 -15.14
CA VAL A 358 -3.60 14.86 -15.42
C VAL A 358 -3.61 15.62 -16.74
N ASP A 359 -3.43 16.93 -16.65
CA ASP A 359 -3.28 17.81 -17.81
C ASP A 359 -1.81 17.95 -18.19
N SER A 360 -1.45 17.61 -19.44
CA SER A 360 -0.08 17.72 -19.94
C SER A 360 0.11 18.96 -20.79
N HIS A 361 1.05 19.81 -20.39
CA HIS A 361 1.42 21.04 -21.09
C HIS A 361 2.93 21.08 -21.39
N GLY A 362 3.31 21.92 -22.35
CA GLY A 362 4.73 22.25 -22.58
C GLY A 362 5.31 23.14 -21.49
N ALA A 363 6.46 23.74 -21.76
CA ALA A 363 7.13 24.65 -20.84
C ALA A 363 6.23 25.81 -20.40
N LEU A 364 6.42 26.25 -19.16
CA LEU A 364 5.83 27.49 -18.68
C LEU A 364 6.45 28.69 -19.44
N PRO A 365 5.63 29.72 -19.75
CA PRO A 365 6.16 30.96 -20.27
C PRO A 365 7.01 31.68 -19.21
N HIS A 366 7.99 32.48 -19.64
CA HIS A 366 8.77 33.31 -18.72
C HIS A 366 8.13 34.67 -18.42
N ASP A 367 7.10 35.07 -19.19
CA ASP A 367 6.45 36.36 -18.99
C ASP A 367 5.43 36.30 -17.84
N PRO A 368 5.30 37.38 -17.03
CA PRO A 368 4.39 37.39 -15.89
C PRO A 368 2.92 37.11 -16.23
N ALA A 369 2.42 37.59 -17.37
CA ALA A 369 1.00 37.44 -17.73
C ALA A 369 0.68 35.97 -18.07
N GLY A 370 1.56 35.32 -18.84
CA GLY A 370 1.47 33.89 -19.13
C GLY A 370 1.60 33.03 -17.88
N LEU A 371 2.52 33.36 -16.97
CA LEU A 371 2.65 32.65 -15.69
C LEU A 371 1.41 32.80 -14.82
N THR A 372 0.87 34.02 -14.69
CA THR A 372 -0.38 34.27 -13.95
C THR A 372 -1.54 33.45 -14.52
N ALA A 373 -1.67 33.37 -15.86
CA ALA A 373 -2.69 32.56 -16.49
C ALA A 373 -2.49 31.05 -16.25
N ALA A 374 -1.25 30.55 -16.25
CA ALA A 374 -0.96 29.14 -16.02
C ALA A 374 -1.32 28.68 -14.60
N ILE A 375 -1.07 29.52 -13.60
CA ILE A 375 -1.34 29.21 -12.19
C ILE A 375 -2.77 29.55 -11.76
N GLU A 376 -3.62 30.05 -12.66
CA GLU A 376 -4.99 30.41 -12.30
C GLU A 376 -5.80 29.15 -11.89
N GLY A 377 -6.48 29.26 -10.74
CA GLY A 377 -7.34 28.21 -10.20
C GLY A 377 -6.60 26.98 -9.66
N VAL A 378 -5.29 27.07 -9.42
CA VAL A 378 -4.52 26.00 -8.74
C VAL A 378 -4.42 26.30 -7.25
N ASP A 379 -4.50 25.25 -6.43
CA ASP A 379 -4.39 25.36 -4.96
C ASP A 379 -2.92 25.47 -4.51
N LEU A 380 -2.00 24.93 -5.31
CA LEU A 380 -0.58 24.93 -5.03
C LEU A 380 0.24 24.80 -6.33
N VAL A 381 1.29 25.61 -6.44
CA VAL A 381 2.33 25.47 -7.45
C VAL A 381 3.54 24.76 -6.84
N ILE A 382 4.08 23.78 -7.56
CA ILE A 382 5.32 23.10 -7.19
C ILE A 382 6.35 23.29 -8.30
N ASP A 383 7.49 23.88 -7.96
CA ASP A 383 8.62 24.08 -8.86
C ASP A 383 9.71 23.03 -8.61
N CYS A 384 9.93 22.20 -9.62
CA CYS A 384 10.99 21.21 -9.71
C CYS A 384 11.79 21.36 -11.03
N THR A 385 11.76 22.56 -11.64
CA THR A 385 12.43 22.82 -12.93
C THR A 385 13.94 22.75 -12.82
N GLY A 386 14.48 23.14 -11.66
CA GLY A 386 15.92 23.34 -11.45
C GLY A 386 16.49 24.54 -12.24
N ILE A 387 15.62 25.40 -12.78
CA ILE A 387 16.01 26.58 -13.56
C ILE A 387 15.81 27.82 -12.70
N TYR A 388 16.90 28.39 -12.20
CA TYR A 388 16.87 29.54 -11.28
C TYR A 388 15.98 30.70 -11.76
N SER A 389 16.05 31.08 -13.04
CA SER A 389 15.24 32.17 -13.58
C SER A 389 13.74 31.87 -13.58
N MET A 390 13.35 30.61 -13.78
CA MET A 390 11.95 30.19 -13.69
C MET A 390 11.49 30.15 -12.23
N SER A 391 12.32 29.60 -11.32
CA SER A 391 12.03 29.59 -9.88
C SER A 391 11.80 31.01 -9.34
N ALA A 392 12.65 31.97 -9.73
CA ALA A 392 12.49 33.37 -9.35
C ALA A 392 11.22 34.00 -9.92
N ALA A 393 10.88 33.72 -11.19
CA ALA A 393 9.68 34.23 -11.83
C ALA A 393 8.41 33.67 -11.19
N LEU A 394 8.38 32.37 -10.89
CA LEU A 394 7.28 31.73 -10.16
C LEU A 394 7.15 32.31 -8.75
N ALA A 395 8.25 32.48 -8.01
CA ALA A 395 8.21 33.08 -6.67
C ALA A 395 7.60 34.48 -6.67
N ASP A 396 7.97 35.33 -7.63
CA ASP A 396 7.42 36.69 -7.78
C ASP A 396 5.93 36.68 -8.19
N VAL A 397 5.56 35.87 -9.18
CA VAL A 397 4.16 35.81 -9.65
C VAL A 397 3.25 35.23 -8.57
N CYS A 398 3.61 34.09 -7.97
CA CYS A 398 2.87 33.46 -6.88
C CYS A 398 2.71 34.39 -5.67
N HIS A 399 3.76 35.14 -5.31
CA HIS A 399 3.68 36.14 -4.24
C HIS A 399 2.66 37.25 -4.56
N ARG A 400 2.65 37.76 -5.79
CA ARG A 400 1.71 38.83 -6.20
C ARG A 400 0.26 38.36 -6.31
N THR A 401 0.03 37.10 -6.69
CA THR A 401 -1.31 36.53 -6.84
C THR A 401 -1.86 35.91 -5.55
N GLY A 402 -1.02 35.74 -4.52
CA GLY A 402 -1.36 34.98 -3.32
C GLY A 402 -1.47 33.47 -3.56
N THR A 403 -0.93 32.98 -4.68
CA THR A 403 -0.93 31.55 -4.99
C THR A 403 0.23 30.89 -4.23
N PRO A 404 0.00 29.81 -3.46
CA PRO A 404 1.07 29.14 -2.72
C PRO A 404 2.08 28.49 -3.67
N LEU A 405 3.36 28.54 -3.29
CA LEU A 405 4.47 27.94 -4.03
C LEU A 405 5.30 27.04 -3.12
N ILE A 406 5.69 25.87 -3.62
CA ILE A 406 6.80 25.08 -3.07
C ILE A 406 7.85 24.91 -4.15
N THR A 407 9.09 25.34 -3.90
CA THR A 407 10.22 25.07 -4.79
C THR A 407 11.18 24.07 -4.15
N GLY A 408 11.72 23.17 -4.96
CA GLY A 408 12.66 22.15 -4.53
C GLY A 408 13.80 21.99 -5.52
N ALA A 409 15.03 22.13 -5.03
CA ALA A 409 16.22 22.01 -5.86
C ALA A 409 17.32 21.23 -5.16
N ILE A 410 18.14 20.54 -5.96
CA ILE A 410 19.26 19.71 -5.50
C ILE A 410 20.56 20.37 -5.95
N PHE A 411 21.47 20.54 -5.00
CA PHE A 411 22.74 21.24 -5.16
C PHE A 411 23.91 20.29 -4.90
N HIS A 412 25.12 20.70 -5.30
CA HIS A 412 26.34 20.01 -4.88
C HIS A 412 26.35 18.52 -5.22
N GLN A 413 25.84 18.18 -6.41
CA GLN A 413 25.76 16.80 -6.93
C GLN A 413 24.95 15.86 -6.03
N GLY A 414 23.91 16.42 -5.40
CA GLY A 414 23.04 15.68 -4.48
C GLY A 414 23.58 15.53 -3.08
N ALA A 415 24.58 16.34 -2.68
CA ALA A 415 24.97 16.43 -1.28
C ALA A 415 23.92 17.20 -0.45
N ILE A 416 23.25 18.19 -1.05
CA ILE A 416 22.30 19.06 -0.37
C ILE A 416 21.06 19.24 -1.24
N ALA A 417 19.88 19.35 -0.62
CA ALA A 417 18.68 19.86 -1.25
C ALA A 417 18.05 20.97 -0.42
N ARG A 418 17.38 21.92 -1.08
CA ARG A 418 16.62 22.99 -0.45
C ARG A 418 15.17 22.87 -0.88
N VAL A 419 14.26 22.86 0.09
CA VAL A 419 12.81 22.90 -0.13
C VAL A 419 12.29 24.16 0.54
N GLN A 420 11.56 24.99 -0.21
CA GLN A 420 11.07 26.28 0.25
C GLN A 420 9.58 26.37 -0.05
N ARG A 421 8.76 26.57 0.98
CA ARG A 421 7.35 26.95 0.85
C ARG A 421 7.23 28.46 0.92
N GLN A 422 6.41 29.05 0.06
CA GLN A 422 6.00 30.45 0.11
C GLN A 422 4.48 30.51 0.02
N ALA A 423 3.84 30.73 1.15
CA ALA A 423 2.41 30.97 1.29
C ALA A 423 2.16 32.19 2.20
N ASP A 424 0.88 32.50 2.46
CA ASP A 424 0.50 33.58 3.36
C ASP A 424 1.15 33.42 4.75
N GLY A 425 1.88 34.45 5.18
CA GLY A 425 2.61 34.46 6.46
C GLY A 425 4.07 34.03 6.37
N ASP A 426 4.50 33.38 5.28
CA ASP A 426 5.90 32.99 5.07
C ASP A 426 6.76 34.19 4.62
N THR A 427 8.07 34.10 4.84
CA THR A 427 8.98 35.09 4.24
C THR A 427 9.10 34.82 2.74
N PRO A 428 8.90 35.82 1.85
CA PRO A 428 9.06 35.64 0.42
C PRO A 428 10.44 35.09 0.04
N ILE A 429 10.49 34.11 -0.86
CA ILE A 429 11.72 33.42 -1.28
C ILE A 429 12.77 34.41 -1.78
N ALA A 430 12.34 35.47 -2.48
CA ALA A 430 13.23 36.50 -3.01
C ALA A 430 13.99 37.29 -1.92
N VAL A 431 13.47 37.36 -0.68
CA VAL A 431 14.08 38.09 0.43
C VAL A 431 15.03 37.22 1.26
N ARG A 432 14.79 35.90 1.31
CA ARG A 432 15.56 34.93 2.13
C ARG A 432 17.08 35.00 1.93
N PRO A 433 17.63 35.18 0.70
CA PRO A 433 19.07 35.31 0.52
C PRO A 433 19.70 36.53 1.22
N THR A 434 18.91 37.47 1.73
CA THR A 434 19.41 38.65 2.46
C THR A 434 18.99 38.66 3.93
N ASP A 435 18.21 37.66 4.35
CA ASP A 435 17.70 37.54 5.71
C ASP A 435 18.60 36.57 6.50
N ALA A 436 19.12 37.04 7.63
CA ALA A 436 20.05 36.30 8.47
C ALA A 436 19.45 35.05 9.13
N ASN A 437 18.12 34.91 9.13
CA ASN A 437 17.44 33.71 9.63
C ASN A 437 17.57 32.52 8.66
N TYR A 438 17.87 32.77 7.38
CA TYR A 438 17.98 31.71 6.37
C TYR A 438 19.44 31.39 6.06
N TYR A 439 19.69 30.12 5.72
CA TYR A 439 21.03 29.68 5.40
C TYR A 439 21.40 30.01 3.95
N HIS A 440 22.64 30.47 3.79
CA HIS A 440 23.26 30.61 2.48
C HIS A 440 23.83 29.27 2.04
N LEU A 441 23.41 28.81 0.86
CA LEU A 441 24.07 27.67 0.22
C LEU A 441 25.41 28.13 -0.35
N PRO A 442 26.50 27.37 -0.16
CA PRO A 442 27.76 27.67 -0.81
C PRO A 442 27.59 27.55 -2.34
N PRO A 443 28.41 28.27 -3.14
CA PRO A 443 28.43 28.05 -4.58
C PRO A 443 28.94 26.65 -4.90
N ASP A 444 28.50 26.08 -6.02
CA ASP A 444 29.11 24.85 -6.53
C ASP A 444 30.57 25.09 -6.90
N ASP A 445 31.47 24.22 -6.43
CA ASP A 445 32.87 24.23 -6.83
C ASP A 445 33.06 23.38 -8.10
N PRO A 446 33.36 24.00 -9.25
CA PRO A 446 33.51 23.28 -10.52
C PRO A 446 34.73 22.34 -10.52
N THR A 447 35.68 22.51 -9.58
CA THR A 447 36.91 21.74 -9.48
C THR A 447 36.77 20.43 -8.70
N GLU A 448 35.61 20.18 -8.07
CA GLU A 448 35.41 18.94 -7.33
C GLU A 448 35.47 17.71 -8.24
N PRO A 449 36.11 16.59 -7.81
CA PRO A 449 36.33 15.40 -8.63
C PRO A 449 35.07 14.71 -9.17
N ASN A 450 33.87 15.21 -8.82
CA ASN A 450 32.57 14.65 -9.19
C ASN A 450 31.56 15.75 -9.59
N SER A 451 31.99 16.92 -10.09
CA SER A 451 31.15 18.07 -10.48
C SER A 451 30.20 17.82 -11.69
N GLY A 452 29.88 16.56 -11.94
CA GLY A 452 29.16 16.07 -13.10
C GLY A 452 30.12 15.57 -14.18
N PHE A 453 29.56 15.15 -15.30
CA PHE A 453 30.32 14.81 -16.50
C PHE A 453 29.60 15.37 -17.73
N LEU A 454 30.35 15.66 -18.78
CA LEU A 454 29.78 16.06 -20.06
C LEU A 454 29.30 14.82 -20.81
N GLU A 455 28.04 14.81 -21.23
CA GLU A 455 27.56 13.85 -22.21
C GLU A 455 27.94 14.27 -23.63
N LEU A 456 27.87 13.32 -24.57
CA LEU A 456 28.06 13.61 -25.99
C LEU A 456 27.08 14.70 -26.44
N GLY A 457 27.62 15.83 -26.90
CA GLY A 457 26.82 16.95 -27.42
C GLY A 457 26.31 17.93 -26.36
N CYS A 458 26.61 17.72 -25.07
CA CYS A 458 26.29 18.68 -24.01
C CYS A 458 27.44 19.67 -23.80
N THR A 459 27.11 20.96 -23.68
CA THR A 459 28.05 22.02 -23.31
C THR A 459 28.03 22.36 -21.82
N ALA A 460 27.07 21.80 -21.07
CA ALA A 460 26.96 21.90 -19.62
C ALA A 460 27.04 20.50 -18.99
N PRO A 461 27.71 20.34 -17.83
CA PRO A 461 27.82 19.06 -17.15
C PRO A 461 26.45 18.55 -16.71
N ILE A 462 26.23 17.24 -16.83
CA ILE A 462 25.06 16.58 -16.28
C ILE A 462 25.18 16.62 -14.75
N ASN A 463 24.16 17.17 -14.08
CA ASN A 463 24.03 17.03 -12.63
C ASN A 463 23.93 15.53 -12.29
N ASN A 464 24.90 15.04 -11.53
CA ASN A 464 25.06 13.65 -11.14
C ASN A 464 24.47 13.35 -9.75
N ALA A 465 23.43 14.09 -9.35
CA ALA A 465 22.66 13.80 -8.14
C ALA A 465 22.17 12.33 -8.15
N PRO A 466 22.48 11.55 -7.10
CA PRO A 466 22.10 10.15 -7.03
C PRO A 466 20.58 10.01 -6.84
N PRO A 467 19.99 8.86 -7.25
CA PRO A 467 18.56 8.61 -7.09
C PRO A 467 18.06 8.75 -5.64
N THR A 468 18.92 8.45 -4.65
CA THR A 468 18.58 8.60 -3.22
C THR A 468 18.37 10.06 -2.81
N ALA A 469 19.19 10.99 -3.33
CA ALA A 469 18.99 12.42 -3.08
C ALA A 469 17.71 12.91 -3.77
N VAL A 470 17.45 12.46 -5.00
CA VAL A 470 16.22 12.77 -5.75
C VAL A 470 14.98 12.33 -4.98
N LEU A 471 14.95 11.08 -4.50
CA LEU A 471 13.82 10.55 -3.74
C LEU A 471 13.65 11.24 -2.38
N GLY A 472 14.75 11.51 -1.67
CA GLY A 472 14.71 12.25 -0.40
C GLY A 472 14.13 13.66 -0.57
N THR A 473 14.55 14.38 -1.62
CA THR A 473 14.00 15.70 -1.95
C THR A 473 12.55 15.63 -2.39
N ALA A 474 12.18 14.67 -3.25
CA ALA A 474 10.80 14.50 -3.70
C ALA A 474 9.84 14.17 -2.54
N ALA A 475 10.27 13.31 -1.62
CA ALA A 475 9.49 12.99 -0.42
C ALA A 475 9.28 14.24 0.46
N ASP A 476 10.31 15.06 0.65
CA ASP A 476 10.21 16.27 1.47
C ASP A 476 9.28 17.33 0.84
N ILE A 477 9.35 17.52 -0.48
CA ILE A 477 8.41 18.36 -1.24
C ILE A 477 6.98 17.83 -1.11
N ALA A 478 6.77 16.52 -1.29
CA ALA A 478 5.45 15.92 -1.18
C ALA A 478 4.87 16.08 0.25
N HIS A 479 5.68 15.90 1.29
CA HIS A 479 5.28 16.18 2.67
C HIS A 479 4.90 17.65 2.85
N ALA A 480 5.71 18.60 2.37
CA ALA A 480 5.38 20.02 2.46
C ALA A 480 4.08 20.36 1.73
N ALA A 481 3.86 19.78 0.55
CA ALA A 481 2.64 19.98 -0.23
C ALA A 481 1.41 19.40 0.46
N ILE A 482 1.47 18.16 0.96
CA ILE A 482 0.33 17.53 1.66
C ILE A 482 0.03 18.27 2.97
N ASP A 483 1.04 18.62 3.76
CA ASP A 483 0.85 19.37 5.02
C ASP A 483 0.18 20.72 4.76
N TYR A 484 0.57 21.41 3.68
CA TYR A 484 -0.04 22.67 3.28
C TYR A 484 -1.49 22.48 2.79
N LEU A 485 -1.71 21.56 1.84
CA LEU A 485 -3.03 21.30 1.25
C LEU A 485 -4.05 20.76 2.26
N THR A 486 -3.59 20.12 3.33
CA THR A 486 -4.42 19.63 4.45
C THR A 486 -4.55 20.62 5.61
N GLY A 487 -3.91 21.80 5.52
CA GLY A 487 -3.98 22.86 6.53
C GLY A 487 -3.25 22.55 7.83
N ARG A 488 -2.31 21.59 7.83
CA ARG A 488 -1.53 21.24 9.03
C ARG A 488 -0.47 22.29 9.36
N ASP A 489 0.14 22.89 8.35
CA ASP A 489 1.11 24.01 8.47
C ASP A 489 2.19 23.82 9.58
N GLN A 490 2.63 22.59 9.81
CA GLN A 490 3.55 22.24 10.91
C GLN A 490 5.02 22.38 10.52
N ARG A 491 5.29 22.62 9.23
CA ARG A 491 6.64 22.65 8.67
C ARG A 491 7.12 24.09 8.51
N PRO A 492 8.40 24.36 8.81
CA PRO A 492 9.00 25.66 8.52
C PRO A 492 8.91 25.96 7.02
N ASP A 493 8.95 27.25 6.69
CA ASP A 493 8.84 27.74 5.31
C ASP A 493 10.09 27.44 4.47
N GLU A 494 11.19 27.00 5.08
CA GLU A 494 12.36 26.45 4.43
C GLU A 494 12.92 25.25 5.18
N ARG A 495 13.42 24.26 4.42
CA ARG A 495 14.22 23.15 4.93
C ARG A 495 15.40 22.88 4.02
N ILE A 496 16.55 22.61 4.62
CA ILE A 496 17.73 22.14 3.91
C ILE A 496 18.02 20.70 4.32
N LEU A 497 17.98 19.79 3.35
CA LEU A 497 18.33 18.39 3.53
C LEU A 497 19.81 18.21 3.22
N VAL A 498 20.58 17.73 4.18
CA VAL A 498 22.00 17.41 4.02
C VAL A 498 22.14 15.89 3.90
N PHE A 499 22.33 15.40 2.68
CA PHE A 499 22.54 13.98 2.40
C PHE A 499 24.01 13.58 2.57
N ARG A 500 24.93 14.51 2.34
CA ARG A 500 26.37 14.33 2.55
C ARG A 500 26.93 15.57 3.20
N ALA A 501 27.68 15.37 4.30
CA ALA A 501 28.34 16.44 5.01
C ALA A 501 29.22 17.30 4.08
N ARG A 502 29.18 18.61 4.30
CA ARG A 502 29.91 19.67 3.61
C ARG A 502 30.56 20.59 4.65
N GLU A 503 30.89 21.82 4.28
CA GLU A 503 31.36 22.82 5.23
C GLU A 503 30.22 23.30 6.14
N SER A 504 30.58 23.76 7.34
CA SER A 504 29.62 24.32 8.30
C SER A 504 28.77 25.44 7.65
N PRO A 505 27.45 25.49 7.88
CA PRO A 505 26.65 24.71 8.84
C PRO A 505 26.15 23.34 8.35
N PHE A 506 26.59 22.88 7.17
CA PHE A 506 26.13 21.64 6.52
C PHE A 506 27.04 20.43 6.81
N ASP A 507 27.76 20.44 7.93
CA ASP A 507 28.82 19.48 8.28
C ASP A 507 28.30 18.15 8.85
N ARG A 508 26.98 17.99 8.96
CA ARG A 508 26.32 16.76 9.42
C ARG A 508 25.13 16.43 8.53
N THR A 509 24.90 15.14 8.32
CA THR A 509 23.70 14.67 7.62
C THR A 509 22.45 14.91 8.47
N GLY A 510 21.33 15.17 7.82
CA GLY A 510 20.06 15.47 8.49
C GLY A 510 19.33 16.62 7.83
N THR A 511 18.56 17.35 8.63
CA THR A 511 17.77 18.50 8.17
C THR A 511 18.15 19.73 8.98
N LEU A 512 18.33 20.85 8.28
CA LEU A 512 18.54 22.17 8.85
C LEU A 512 17.33 23.03 8.54
N ASP A 513 16.64 23.42 9.59
CA ASP A 513 15.47 24.30 9.54
C ASP A 513 15.89 25.70 10.04
N PRO A 514 15.39 26.80 9.45
CA PRO A 514 15.59 28.14 9.99
C PRO A 514 15.14 28.22 11.45
N PRO A 515 15.74 29.09 12.27
CA PRO A 515 15.21 29.40 13.59
C PRO A 515 13.76 29.85 13.49
N ALA A 516 12.89 29.39 14.38
CA ALA A 516 11.48 29.81 14.39
C ALA A 516 11.39 31.35 14.49
N HIS A 517 10.56 31.97 13.65
CA HIS A 517 10.29 33.41 13.69
C HIS A 517 9.67 33.80 15.04
N GLY A 518 10.50 34.26 15.99
CA GLY A 518 10.06 35.04 17.15
C GLY A 518 9.14 34.35 18.16
N GLY A 519 9.62 33.30 18.84
CA GLY A 519 9.26 33.09 20.24
C GLY A 519 10.16 33.96 21.11
N VAL A 520 9.69 35.14 21.51
CA VAL A 520 10.38 35.95 22.53
C VAL A 520 10.38 35.13 23.83
N ALA A 521 11.58 34.83 24.34
CA ALA A 521 11.78 34.27 25.68
C ALA A 521 11.52 35.30 26.78
#